data_AF-A0A956QBQ0-F1
#
_entry.id   AF-A0A956QBQ0-F1
#
_cell.length_a   1.000
_cell.length_b   1.000
_cell.length_c   1.000
_cell.angle_alpha   90.00
_cell.angle_beta   90.00
_cell.angle_gamma   90.00
#
_symmetry.space_group_name_H-M   'P 1'
#
loop_
_entity.id
_entity.type
_entity.pdbx_description
1 polymer ?
#
loop_
_entity_poly.entity_id
_entity_poly.type
_entity_poly.pdbx_seq_one_letter_code
_entity_poly.pdbx_strand_id
1 'polypeptide(L)'
;YSQVPDGLRNSVDEISFLKDPDPDGEAAADFRSDGDKVRFYGGLDYINEAVFEHEFGHGVGYETDGQGEGILNDLNPFDGDGSGSPEGWEEAIGADGNRPTDYANTNHKEDFAESWAIYLEAREQGMDALEEFAQAYPHRFDILDEIYENAA
;
A
#
# COMPACT_ATOMS: atom_id res chain seq x y z
N TYR A 1 -12.78 -4.89 8.05
CA TYR A 1 -12.50 -4.01 9.22
C TYR A 1 -11.00 -4.02 9.20
N SER A 2 -10.40 -3.11 8.43
CA SER A 2 -9.05 -3.35 7.92
C SER A 2 -8.09 -3.60 9.07
N GLN A 3 -7.29 -4.66 8.96
CA GLN A 3 -6.29 -5.02 9.94
C GLN A 3 -5.04 -4.13 9.87
N VAL A 4 -5.21 -2.85 9.56
CA VAL A 4 -4.08 -1.91 9.56
C VAL A 4 -3.56 -1.76 11.00
N PRO A 5 -2.25 -2.02 11.24
CA PRO A 5 -1.61 -1.82 12.53
C PRO A 5 -1.81 -0.41 13.08
N ASP A 6 -1.88 -0.28 14.41
CA ASP A 6 -2.08 1.02 15.06
C ASP A 6 -0.99 2.04 14.68
N GLY A 7 0.25 1.58 14.50
CA GLY A 7 1.39 2.41 14.09
C GLY A 7 1.31 2.93 12.65
N LEU A 8 0.54 2.26 11.76
CA LEU A 8 0.36 2.70 10.37
C LEU A 8 -0.83 3.63 10.17
N ARG A 9 -1.73 3.78 11.15
CA ARG A 9 -2.99 4.53 10.97
C ARG A 9 -2.82 5.98 10.51
N ASN A 10 -1.68 6.59 10.82
CA ASN A 10 -1.38 7.97 10.43
C ASN A 10 -0.61 8.06 9.10
N SER A 11 -0.37 6.96 8.39
CA SER A 11 0.12 6.99 7.00
C SER A 11 -0.91 7.59 6.03
N VAL A 12 -2.14 7.82 6.50
CA VAL A 12 -3.18 8.61 5.83
C VAL A 12 -3.83 9.52 6.87
N ASP A 13 -3.70 10.83 6.68
CA ASP A 13 -4.26 11.87 7.56
C ASP A 13 -5.76 12.11 7.35
N GLU A 14 -6.20 11.99 6.09
CA GLU A 14 -7.56 12.37 5.72
C GLU A 14 -8.14 11.44 4.66
N ILE A 15 -9.37 10.98 4.89
CA ILE A 15 -10.17 10.30 3.88
C ILE A 15 -11.31 11.22 3.46
N SER A 16 -11.35 11.57 2.19
CA SER A 16 -12.33 12.48 1.60
C SER A 16 -13.21 11.78 0.57
N PHE A 17 -14.52 12.06 0.59
CA PHE A 17 -15.50 11.54 -0.38
C PHE A 17 -16.02 12.66 -1.27
N LEU A 18 -15.55 12.69 -2.50
CA LEU A 18 -15.88 13.71 -3.49
C LEU A 18 -17.07 13.25 -4.32
N LYS A 19 -18.11 14.09 -4.41
CA LYS A 19 -19.32 13.77 -5.21
C LYS A 19 -19.05 13.79 -6.71
N ASP A 20 -18.13 14.65 -7.14
CA ASP A 20 -17.77 14.77 -8.53
C ASP A 20 -16.88 13.58 -8.94
N PRO A 21 -16.95 13.16 -10.22
CA PRO A 21 -15.98 12.19 -10.74
C PRO A 21 -14.57 12.78 -10.71
N ASP A 22 -13.58 11.91 -10.84
CA ASP A 22 -12.19 12.33 -11.04
C ASP A 22 -12.12 13.35 -12.19
N PRO A 23 -11.49 14.54 -12.00
CA PRO A 23 -11.37 15.55 -13.04
C PRO A 23 -10.68 15.06 -14.32
N ASP A 24 -9.80 14.06 -14.21
CA ASP A 24 -9.15 13.43 -15.36
C ASP A 24 -9.98 12.23 -15.90
N GLY A 25 -10.96 11.77 -15.12
CA GLY A 25 -11.97 10.79 -15.51
C GLY A 25 -11.51 9.34 -15.47
N GLU A 26 -10.39 9.05 -14.80
CA GLU A 26 -9.68 7.78 -14.90
C GLU A 26 -9.66 7.00 -13.57
N ALA A 27 -9.82 7.66 -12.42
CA ALA A 27 -9.65 7.04 -11.10
C ALA A 27 -10.94 6.94 -10.27
N ALA A 28 -11.09 5.82 -9.55
CA ALA A 28 -12.14 5.62 -8.55
C ALA A 28 -11.76 6.21 -7.19
N ALA A 29 -10.46 6.18 -6.87
CA ALA A 29 -9.85 6.83 -5.73
C ALA A 29 -8.42 7.26 -6.08
N ASP A 30 -7.82 8.13 -5.28
CA ASP A 30 -6.39 8.43 -5.37
C ASP A 30 -5.78 8.81 -4.02
N PHE A 31 -4.53 8.41 -3.81
CA PHE A 31 -3.66 8.92 -2.75
C PHE A 31 -2.96 10.22 -3.17
N ARG A 32 -2.89 11.17 -2.22
CA ARG A 32 -2.22 12.46 -2.36
C ARG A 32 -1.19 12.62 -1.26
N SER A 33 0.08 12.61 -1.64
CA SER A 33 1.19 12.89 -0.71
C SER A 33 1.20 14.33 -0.17
N ASP A 34 0.46 15.26 -0.78
CA ASP A 34 0.26 16.59 -0.21
C ASP A 34 -0.77 16.52 0.93
N GLY A 35 -0.26 16.26 2.13
CA GLY A 35 -1.01 16.07 3.37
C GLY A 35 -1.65 14.69 3.51
N ASP A 36 -1.03 13.67 2.89
CA ASP A 36 -1.31 12.23 3.02
C ASP A 36 -2.81 11.88 3.02
N LYS A 37 -3.47 12.15 1.90
CA LYS A 37 -4.94 12.04 1.77
C LYS A 37 -5.34 10.95 0.80
N VAL A 38 -6.35 10.18 1.18
CA VAL A 38 -7.09 9.32 0.24
C VAL A 38 -8.38 10.02 -0.16
N ARG A 39 -8.64 10.11 -1.47
CA ARG A 39 -9.87 10.71 -2.00
C ARG A 39 -10.60 9.67 -2.81
N PHE A 40 -11.89 9.48 -2.52
CA PHE A 40 -12.79 8.67 -3.34
C PHE A 40 -13.64 9.59 -4.21
N TYR A 41 -13.73 9.28 -5.50
CA TYR A 41 -14.56 10.02 -6.46
C TYR A 41 -15.91 9.35 -6.66
N GLY A 42 -16.90 10.10 -7.16
CA GLY A 42 -18.25 9.57 -7.37
C GLY A 42 -19.00 9.22 -6.08
N GLY A 43 -18.60 9.82 -4.95
CA GLY A 43 -19.24 9.62 -3.65
C GLY A 43 -18.90 8.27 -3.01
N LEU A 44 -19.93 7.48 -2.69
CA LEU A 44 -19.75 6.19 -2.02
C LEU A 44 -19.78 5.00 -2.99
N ASP A 45 -20.00 5.24 -4.28
CA ASP A 45 -20.32 4.20 -5.26
C ASP A 45 -19.15 3.25 -5.55
N TYR A 46 -17.92 3.67 -5.26
CA TYR A 46 -16.69 2.92 -5.52
C TYR A 46 -15.95 2.48 -4.27
N ILE A 47 -16.48 2.77 -3.08
CA ILE A 47 -15.83 2.39 -1.83
C ILE A 47 -15.93 0.88 -1.65
N ASN A 48 -14.77 0.24 -1.61
CA ASN A 48 -14.61 -1.12 -1.16
C ASN A 48 -13.24 -1.27 -0.47
N GLU A 49 -13.08 -2.36 0.27
CA GLU A 49 -11.89 -2.63 1.10
C GLU A 49 -10.62 -2.68 0.25
N ALA A 50 -10.63 -3.40 -0.88
CA ALA A 50 -9.46 -3.51 -1.76
C ALA A 50 -9.01 -2.15 -2.32
N VAL A 51 -9.94 -1.29 -2.77
CA VAL A 51 -9.58 0.06 -3.24
C VAL A 51 -9.02 0.91 -2.09
N PHE A 52 -9.64 0.84 -0.90
CA PHE A 52 -9.13 1.57 0.25
C PHE A 52 -7.72 1.10 0.65
N GLU A 53 -7.49 -0.21 0.73
CA GLU A 53 -6.22 -0.79 1.13
C GLU A 53 -5.13 -0.54 0.09
N HIS A 54 -5.48 -0.50 -1.20
CA HIS A 54 -4.58 -0.06 -2.27
C HIS A 54 -4.13 1.40 -2.03
N GLU A 55 -5.07 2.34 -1.90
CA GLU A 55 -4.72 3.75 -1.69
C GLU A 55 -4.00 3.99 -0.36
N PHE A 56 -4.33 3.21 0.66
CA PHE A 56 -3.62 3.21 1.93
C PHE A 56 -2.19 2.69 1.78
N GLY A 57 -1.98 1.67 0.93
CA GLY A 57 -0.68 1.14 0.57
C GLY A 57 0.23 2.21 -0.03
N HIS A 58 -0.30 3.13 -0.85
CA HIS A 58 0.48 4.28 -1.33
C HIS A 58 0.98 5.17 -0.18
N GLY A 59 0.14 5.41 0.85
CA GLY A 59 0.55 6.15 2.06
C GLY A 59 1.65 5.44 2.85
N VAL A 60 1.52 4.12 3.05
CA VAL A 60 2.56 3.30 3.70
C VAL A 60 3.86 3.33 2.90
N GLY A 61 3.78 3.24 1.58
CA GLY A 61 4.95 3.30 0.69
C GLY A 61 5.67 4.64 0.78
N TYR A 62 4.92 5.74 0.93
CA TYR A 62 5.47 7.09 1.07
C TYR A 62 6.11 7.34 2.45
N GLU A 63 5.52 6.80 3.53
CA GLU A 63 6.15 6.83 4.86
C GLU A 63 7.44 6.02 4.92
N THR A 64 7.44 4.84 4.28
CA THR A 64 8.60 3.94 4.32
C THR A 64 9.76 4.42 3.45
N ASP A 65 9.52 5.11 2.32
CA ASP A 65 10.61 5.66 1.48
C ASP A 65 11.27 6.94 2.05
N GLY A 66 10.83 7.41 3.22
CA GLY A 66 11.34 8.60 3.88
C GLY A 66 10.82 9.93 3.33
N GLN A 67 9.81 9.95 2.45
CA GLN A 67 9.11 11.16 2.03
C GLN A 67 7.92 11.55 2.90
N GLY A 68 7.41 10.65 3.75
CA GLY A 68 6.31 10.90 4.68
C GLY A 68 6.67 11.77 5.90
N GLU A 69 5.72 11.88 6.84
CA GLU A 69 5.90 12.68 8.07
C GLU A 69 6.88 12.04 9.07
N GLY A 70 7.32 10.82 8.77
CA GLY A 70 8.38 10.14 9.51
C GLY A 70 7.85 9.31 10.67
N ILE A 71 6.62 8.84 10.55
CA ILE A 71 5.96 7.97 11.54
C ILE A 71 6.69 6.63 11.64
N LEU A 72 7.33 6.21 10.54
CA LEU A 72 8.12 4.98 10.44
C LEU A 72 9.63 5.20 10.48
N ASN A 73 10.11 6.41 10.83
CA ASN A 73 11.55 6.74 10.85
C ASN A 73 12.39 5.84 11.77
N ASP A 74 11.79 5.34 12.86
CA ASP A 74 12.48 4.44 13.80
C ASP A 74 12.57 3.00 13.27
N LEU A 75 11.90 2.66 12.16
CA LEU A 75 11.89 1.33 11.55
C LEU A 75 13.10 1.07 10.64
N ASN A 76 14.14 1.90 10.77
CA ASN A 76 15.33 1.95 9.92
C ASN A 76 14.94 2.47 8.53
N PRO A 77 15.49 3.62 8.09
CA PRO A 77 15.07 4.26 6.87
C PRO A 77 15.42 3.30 5.74
N PHE A 78 14.41 2.78 5.08
CA PHE A 78 14.62 2.49 3.68
C PHE A 78 15.09 3.81 3.09
N ASP A 79 16.35 3.89 2.62
CA ASP A 79 16.88 5.09 1.98
C ASP A 79 16.15 5.18 0.62
N GLY A 80 14.90 5.63 0.65
CA GLY A 80 14.03 5.69 -0.50
C GLY A 80 14.63 6.62 -1.54
N ASP A 81 14.51 6.24 -2.80
CA ASP A 81 14.88 7.07 -3.93
C ASP A 81 13.84 8.16 -4.23
N GLY A 82 12.85 8.35 -3.33
CA GLY A 82 11.70 9.24 -3.51
C GLY A 82 10.63 8.65 -4.45
N SER A 83 10.66 7.34 -4.67
CA SER A 83 9.76 6.66 -5.57
C SER A 83 8.48 6.13 -4.92
N GLY A 84 8.19 6.38 -3.64
CA GLY A 84 6.91 6.02 -3.01
C GLY A 84 6.72 4.52 -2.77
N SER A 85 7.82 3.81 -2.53
CA SER A 85 7.87 2.41 -2.10
C SER A 85 9.14 2.17 -1.26
N PRO A 86 9.18 1.17 -0.39
CA PRO A 86 10.35 0.87 0.43
C PRO A 86 11.59 0.49 -0.41
N GLU A 87 12.78 0.64 0.18
CA GLU A 87 14.06 0.24 -0.38
C GLU A 87 14.08 -1.29 -0.53
N GLY A 88 14.68 -1.78 -1.61
CA GLY A 88 14.67 -3.20 -1.95
C GLY A 88 13.39 -3.66 -2.65
N TRP A 89 12.39 -2.79 -2.83
CA TRP A 89 11.12 -3.19 -3.46
C TRP A 89 11.29 -3.58 -4.94
N GLU A 90 12.02 -2.79 -5.73
CA GLU A 90 12.28 -3.13 -7.14
C GLU A 90 13.07 -4.46 -7.26
N GLU A 91 14.03 -4.71 -6.37
CA GLU A 91 14.75 -5.97 -6.30
C GLU A 91 13.83 -7.14 -5.93
N ALA A 92 12.90 -6.94 -4.98
CA ALA A 92 11.91 -7.95 -4.60
C ALA A 92 10.97 -8.29 -5.76
N ILE A 93 10.48 -7.28 -6.50
CA ILE A 93 9.71 -7.47 -7.74
C ILE A 93 10.47 -8.36 -8.71
N GLY A 94 11.76 -8.05 -8.93
CA GLY A 94 12.62 -8.80 -9.84
C GLY A 94 12.91 -10.23 -9.38
N ALA A 95 13.05 -10.44 -8.06
CA ALA A 95 13.41 -11.73 -7.47
C ALA A 95 12.23 -12.72 -7.47
N ASP A 96 11.02 -12.27 -7.13
CA ASP A 96 9.83 -13.12 -7.19
C ASP A 96 9.45 -13.47 -8.63
N GLY A 97 9.75 -12.58 -9.59
CA GLY A 97 9.58 -12.82 -11.04
C GLY A 97 8.13 -12.92 -11.52
N ASN A 98 7.16 -12.92 -10.60
CA ASN A 98 5.73 -12.97 -10.83
C ASN A 98 5.08 -11.69 -10.29
N ARG A 99 3.84 -11.44 -10.68
CA ARG A 99 3.11 -10.22 -10.30
C ARG A 99 1.78 -10.58 -9.63
N PRO A 100 1.34 -9.78 -8.64
CA PRO A 100 0.09 -10.04 -7.93
C PRO A 100 -1.15 -9.77 -8.80
N THR A 101 -1.13 -8.70 -9.60
CA THR A 101 -2.25 -8.29 -10.46
C THR A 101 -1.78 -7.70 -11.79
N ASP A 102 -2.71 -7.49 -12.71
CA ASP A 102 -2.43 -6.76 -13.94
C ASP A 102 -2.14 -5.28 -13.68
N TYR A 103 -2.72 -4.68 -12.62
CA TYR A 103 -2.55 -3.27 -12.32
C TYR A 103 -1.17 -2.95 -11.73
N ALA A 104 -0.60 -3.90 -10.97
CA ALA A 104 0.80 -3.88 -10.53
C ALA A 104 1.82 -3.74 -11.69
N ASN A 105 1.41 -3.94 -12.95
CA ASN A 105 2.28 -3.74 -14.12
C ASN A 105 2.58 -2.26 -14.42
N THR A 106 1.80 -1.33 -13.88
CA THR A 106 1.83 0.08 -14.26
C THR A 106 3.16 0.73 -13.87
N ASN A 107 3.56 0.56 -12.62
CA ASN A 107 4.86 0.95 -12.07
C ASN A 107 5.05 0.23 -10.72
N HIS A 108 6.23 0.35 -10.13
CA HIS A 108 6.56 -0.35 -8.89
C HIS A 108 5.81 0.19 -7.65
N LYS A 109 5.31 1.44 -7.67
CA LYS A 109 4.43 1.98 -6.63
C LYS A 109 3.07 1.29 -6.63
N GLU A 110 2.49 1.12 -7.83
CA GLU A 110 1.25 0.35 -7.98
C GLU A 110 1.47 -1.11 -7.58
N ASP A 111 2.63 -1.70 -7.90
CA ASP A 111 2.97 -3.04 -7.41
C ASP A 111 3.03 -3.09 -5.88
N PHE A 112 3.59 -2.07 -5.22
CA PHE A 112 3.58 -1.97 -3.76
C PHE A 112 2.17 -1.86 -3.19
N ALA A 113 1.37 -0.91 -3.67
CA ALA A 113 -0.01 -0.69 -3.21
C ALA A 113 -0.89 -1.92 -3.41
N GLU A 114 -0.81 -2.58 -4.57
CA GLU A 114 -1.53 -3.83 -4.85
C GLU A 114 -1.07 -4.97 -3.94
N SER A 115 0.25 -5.10 -3.74
CA SER A 115 0.81 -6.15 -2.87
C SER A 115 0.43 -5.94 -1.41
N TRP A 116 0.37 -4.68 -0.95
CA TRP A 116 -0.08 -4.32 0.39
C TRP A 116 -1.54 -4.72 0.61
N ALA A 117 -2.44 -4.39 -0.33
CA ALA A 117 -3.84 -4.77 -0.25
C ALA A 117 -4.03 -6.29 -0.20
N ILE A 118 -3.34 -7.03 -1.08
CA ILE A 118 -3.44 -8.51 -1.11
C ILE A 118 -2.84 -9.14 0.14
N TYR A 119 -1.75 -8.58 0.68
CA TYR A 119 -1.16 -9.04 1.93
C TYR A 119 -2.13 -8.87 3.11
N LEU A 120 -2.80 -7.71 3.22
CA LEU A 120 -3.82 -7.50 4.26
C LEU A 120 -5.01 -8.45 4.08
N GLU A 121 -5.51 -8.62 2.85
CA GLU A 121 -6.57 -9.58 2.55
C GLU A 121 -6.16 -11.00 2.96
N ALA A 122 -4.93 -11.43 2.64
CA ALA A 122 -4.40 -12.73 3.03
C ALA A 122 -4.32 -12.90 4.56
N ARG A 123 -3.88 -11.87 5.31
CA ARG A 123 -3.89 -11.89 6.79
C ARG A 123 -5.31 -12.02 7.33
N GLU A 124 -6.29 -11.33 6.74
CA GLU A 124 -7.69 -11.41 7.16
C GLU A 124 -8.31 -12.79 6.90
N GLN A 125 -7.95 -13.42 5.78
CA GLN A 125 -8.40 -14.77 5.42
C GLN A 125 -7.74 -15.87 6.29
N GLY A 126 -6.58 -15.57 6.88
CA GLY A 126 -5.91 -16.39 7.90
C GLY A 126 -4.60 -17.01 7.42
N MET A 127 -3.99 -17.83 8.27
CA MET A 127 -2.62 -18.34 8.08
C MET A 127 -2.41 -19.08 6.75
N ASP A 128 -3.38 -19.89 6.31
CA ASP A 128 -3.26 -20.64 5.05
C ASP A 128 -3.12 -19.69 3.85
N ALA A 129 -3.94 -18.63 3.79
CA ALA A 129 -3.87 -17.63 2.72
C ALA A 129 -2.58 -16.79 2.79
N LEU A 130 -2.15 -16.45 4.00
CA LEU A 130 -0.89 -15.74 4.22
C LEU A 130 0.33 -16.58 3.79
N GLU A 131 0.32 -17.90 4.07
CA GLU A 131 1.35 -18.82 3.61
C GLU A 131 1.34 -18.99 2.09
N GLU A 132 0.17 -19.03 1.45
CA GLU A 132 0.07 -19.05 -0.02
C GLU A 132 0.66 -17.78 -0.64
N PHE A 133 0.37 -16.62 -0.07
CA PHE A 133 0.97 -15.36 -0.52
C PHE A 133 2.49 -15.34 -0.33
N ALA A 134 2.98 -15.75 0.85
CA ALA A 134 4.41 -15.83 1.15
C ALA A 134 5.16 -16.82 0.24
N GLN A 135 4.49 -17.89 -0.22
CA GLN A 135 5.08 -18.83 -1.19
C GLN A 135 5.12 -18.26 -2.61
N ALA A 136 4.11 -17.48 -2.99
CA ALA A 136 4.02 -16.88 -4.32
C ALA A 136 4.95 -15.66 -4.49
N TYR A 137 5.12 -14.88 -3.42
CA TYR A 137 5.86 -13.61 -3.41
C TYR A 137 6.78 -13.50 -2.19
N PRO A 138 7.74 -14.42 -2.00
CA PRO A 138 8.54 -14.48 -0.77
C PRO A 138 9.32 -13.21 -0.48
N HIS A 139 9.89 -12.55 -1.51
CA HIS A 139 10.69 -11.35 -1.30
C HIS A 139 9.85 -10.12 -1.00
N ARG A 140 8.68 -9.98 -1.66
CA ARG A 140 7.71 -8.94 -1.28
C ARG A 140 7.14 -9.19 0.11
N PHE A 141 6.82 -10.44 0.43
CA PHE A 141 6.29 -10.82 1.74
C PHE A 141 7.24 -10.43 2.86
N ASP A 142 8.53 -10.72 2.75
CA ASP A 142 9.51 -10.37 3.79
C ASP A 142 9.48 -8.86 4.12
N ILE A 143 9.40 -7.99 3.10
CA ILE A 143 9.33 -6.53 3.28
C ILE A 143 7.99 -6.12 3.89
N LEU A 144 6.87 -6.62 3.35
CA LEU A 144 5.52 -6.27 3.81
C LEU A 144 5.31 -6.71 5.27
N ASP A 145 5.77 -7.91 5.61
CA ASP A 145 5.66 -8.47 6.95
C ASP A 145 6.54 -7.72 7.96
N GLU A 146 7.75 -7.33 7.56
CA GLU A 146 8.62 -6.48 8.38
C GLU A 146 7.96 -5.13 8.67
N ILE A 147 7.40 -4.46 7.66
CA ILE A 147 6.68 -3.18 7.83
C ILE A 147 5.49 -3.36 8.79
N TYR A 148 4.68 -4.39 8.55
CA TYR A 148 3.47 -4.63 9.34
C TYR A 148 3.79 -4.95 10.80
N GLU A 149 4.66 -5.92 11.06
CA GLU A 149 4.97 -6.41 12.41
C GLU A 149 5.69 -5.35 13.25
N ASN A 150 6.49 -4.48 12.62
CA ASN A 150 7.13 -3.37 13.30
C ASN A 150 6.17 -2.25 13.69
N ALA A 151 5.01 -2.14 13.03
CA ALA A 151 4.00 -1.14 13.30
C ALA A 151 2.80 -1.65 14.14
N ALA A 152 2.80 -2.95 14.48
CA ALA A 152 1.78 -3.63 15.29
C ALA A 152 1.98 -3.44 16.80
#